data_AF-A0A936GTV1-F1
#
_entry.id   AF-A0A936GTV1-F1
#
_cell.length_a   1.000
_cell.length_b   1.000
_cell.length_c   1.000
_cell.angle_alpha   90.00
_cell.angle_beta   90.00
_cell.angle_gamma   90.00
#
_symmetry.space_group_name_H-M   'P 1'
#
loop_
_entity.id
_entity.type
_entity.pdbx_description
1 polymer ?
#
loop_
_entity_poly.entity_id
_entity_poly.type
_entity_poly.pdbx_seq_one_letter_code
_entity_poly.pdbx_strand_id
1 'polypeptide(L)' 'MYINQSEGAYNWGLVLQDLKKRGVEDILVICTDNLKGFSETIQEEYPRAIKQKCIVHQVRNSMKYVDDKDAKRWWLH' A
#
# COMPACT_ATOMS: atom_id res chain seq x y z
N MET A 1 -4.65 -12.22 -10.10
CA MET A 1 -3.55 -11.25 -10.07
C MET A 1 -4.02 -10.02 -10.84
N TYR A 2 -4.00 -8.83 -10.23
CA TYR A 2 -4.33 -7.59 -10.94
C TYR A 2 -3.06 -7.08 -11.63
N ILE A 3 -3.09 -6.94 -12.95
CA ILE A 3 -1.94 -6.49 -13.75
C ILE A 3 -2.41 -5.27 -14.53
N ASN A 4 -1.79 -4.12 -14.26
CA ASN A 4 -2.09 -2.86 -14.93
C ASN A 4 -0.80 -2.26 -15.49
N GLN A 5 -0.91 -1.49 -16.58
CA GLN A 5 0.23 -0.82 -17.21
C GLN A 5 0.78 0.35 -16.37
N SER A 6 -0.02 0.86 -15.42
CA SER A 6 0.37 1.94 -14.53
C SER A 6 -0.15 1.73 -13.11
N GLU A 7 0.68 2.15 -12.14
CA GLU A 7 0.28 2.29 -10.75
C GLU A 7 -0.41 3.65 -10.60
N GLY A 8 -1.73 3.64 -10.35
CA GLY A 8 -2.52 4.86 -10.21
C GLY A 8 -3.74 4.63 -9.34
N ALA A 9 -4.15 5.66 -8.61
CA ALA A 9 -5.30 5.59 -7.68
C ALA A 9 -6.57 5.05 -8.35
N TYR A 10 -6.82 5.45 -9.60
CA TYR A 10 -7.95 4.95 -10.39
C TYR A 10 -7.91 3.42 -10.56
N ASN A 11 -6.77 2.88 -11.02
CA ASN A 11 -6.61 1.45 -11.25
C ASN A 11 -6.78 0.64 -9.96
N TRP A 12 -6.25 1.14 -8.84
CA TRP A 12 -6.45 0.51 -7.53
C TRP A 12 -7.87 0.65 -6.99
N GLY A 13 -8.58 1.73 -7.33
CA GLY A 13 -10.02 1.86 -7.04
C GLY A 13 -10.85 0.76 -7.69
N LEU A 14 -10.56 0.41 -8.94
CA LEU A 14 -11.21 -0.72 -9.61
C LEU A 14 -10.97 -2.04 -8.88
N VAL A 15 -9.79 -2.23 -8.28
CA VAL A 15 -9.48 -3.40 -7.45
C VAL A 15 -10.32 -3.40 -6.17
N LEU A 16 -10.42 -2.26 -5.46
CA LEU A 16 -11.23 -2.14 -4.25
C LEU A 16 -12.72 -2.42 -4.51
N GLN A 17 -13.24 -1.93 -5.64
CA GLN A 17 -14.61 -2.19 -6.09
C GLN A 17 -14.84 -3.66 -6.45
N ASP A 18 -13.88 -4.30 -7.11
CA ASP A 18 -13.94 -5.74 -7.40
C ASP A 18 -13.98 -6.57 -6.12
N LEU A 19 -13.14 -6.25 -5.12
CA LEU A 19 -13.18 -6.90 -3.81
C LEU A 19 -14.56 -6.77 -3.15
N LYS A 20 -15.17 -5.58 -3.22
CA LYS A 20 -16.51 -5.34 -2.68
C LYS A 20 -17.57 -6.16 -3.42
N LYS A 21 -17.52 -6.19 -4.76
CA LYS A 21 -18.42 -7.02 -5.60
C LYS A 21 -18.30 -8.51 -5.30
N ARG A 22 -17.12 -8.96 -4.85
CA ARG A 22 -16.85 -10.34 -4.46
C ARG A 22 -17.27 -10.66 -3.01
N GLY A 23 -17.87 -9.71 -2.30
CA GLY A 23 -18.43 -9.90 -0.96
C GLY A 23 -17.49 -9.50 0.17
N VAL A 24 -16.40 -8.77 -0.08
CA VAL A 24 -15.63 -8.15 1.00
C VAL A 24 -16.40 -6.94 1.53
N GLU A 25 -17.01 -7.10 2.71
CA GLU A 25 -17.85 -6.07 3.31
C GLU A 25 -17.06 -5.00 4.07
N ASP A 26 -15.97 -5.39 4.72
CA ASP A 26 -15.17 -4.50 5.55
C ASP A 26 -13.69 -4.87 5.49
N ILE A 27 -12.84 -3.86 5.62
CA ILE A 27 -11.39 -4.03 5.73
C ILE A 27 -10.94 -3.27 6.97
N LEU A 28 -10.29 -3.95 7.91
CA LEU A 28 -9.84 -3.33 9.15
C LEU A 28 -8.65 -2.38 8.90
N VAL A 29 -7.64 -2.82 8.15
CA VAL A 29 -6.42 -2.07 7.87
C VAL A 29 -6.04 -2.22 6.39
N ILE A 30 -5.70 -1.11 5.75
CA ILE A 30 -5.11 -1.09 4.41
C ILE A 30 -3.73 -0.45 4.49
N CYS A 31 -2.70 -1.22 4.13
CA CYS A 31 -1.32 -0.78 4.10
C CYS A 31 -0.89 -0.40 2.67
N THR A 32 -0.52 0.86 2.45
CA THR A 32 -0.09 1.34 1.11
C THR A 32 1.25 2.07 1.17
N ASP A 33 1.87 2.28 0.02
CA ASP A 33 3.11 3.06 -0.16
C ASP A 33 2.86 4.57 -0.28
N ASN A 34 1.64 5.06 -0.01
CA ASN A 34 1.22 6.45 -0.14
C ASN A 34 1.11 6.96 -1.59
N LEU A 35 0.70 6.09 -2.51
CA LEU A 35 0.30 6.48 -3.87
C LEU A 35 -0.70 7.65 -3.84
N LYS A 36 -0.37 8.73 -4.57
CA LYS A 36 -1.18 9.95 -4.60
C LYS A 36 -2.60 9.66 -5.09
N GLY A 37 -3.61 10.15 -4.37
CA GLY A 37 -5.03 9.96 -4.69
C GLY A 37 -5.62 8.65 -4.20
N PHE A 38 -4.79 7.67 -3.76
CA PHE A 38 -5.30 6.36 -3.37
C PHE A 38 -5.88 6.35 -1.96
N SER A 39 -5.43 7.24 -1.08
CA SER A 39 -5.98 7.38 0.28
C SER A 39 -7.42 7.88 0.27
N GLU A 40 -7.77 8.70 -0.71
CA GLU A 40 -9.11 9.20 -0.99
C GLU A 40 -9.98 8.05 -1.51
N THR A 41 -9.51 7.32 -2.52
CA THR A 41 -10.21 6.14 -3.06
C THR A 41 -10.45 5.06 -2.00
N ILE A 42 -9.51 4.81 -1.10
CA ILE A 42 -9.71 3.88 0.03
C ILE A 42 -10.85 4.35 0.93
N GLN A 43 -10.90 5.65 1.23
CA GLN A 43 -11.92 6.21 2.10
C GLN A 43 -13.31 6.21 1.46
N GLU A 44 -13.39 6.34 0.14
CA GLU A 44 -14.64 6.21 -0.62
C GLU A 44 -15.14 4.76 -0.62
N GLU A 45 -14.25 3.79 -0.85
CA GLU A 45 -14.64 2.38 -0.98
C GLU A 45 -14.80 1.66 0.36
N TYR A 46 -13.91 1.91 1.32
CA TYR A 46 -13.90 1.28 2.65
C TYR A 46 -13.70 2.36 3.74
N PRO A 47 -14.73 3.18 4.04
CA PRO A 47 -14.60 4.36 4.91
C PRO A 47 -14.18 4.05 6.35
N ARG A 48 -14.38 2.81 6.81
CA ARG A 48 -13.97 2.36 8.15
C ARG A 48 -12.54 1.82 8.22
N ALA A 49 -11.89 1.62 7.07
CA ALA A 49 -10.56 1.04 7.04
C ALA A 49 -9.52 2.01 7.61
N ILE A 50 -8.67 1.47 8.50
CA ILE A 50 -7.50 2.20 8.99
C ILE A 50 -6.47 2.25 7.87
N LYS A 51 -6.17 3.46 7.41
CA LYS A 51 -5.11 3.72 6.43
C LYS A 51 -3.77 3.74 7.13
N GLN A 52 -2.88 2.82 6.76
CA GLN A 52 -1.53 2.74 7.29
C GLN A 52 -0.49 2.83 6.16
N LYS A 53 0.62 3.53 6.40
CA LYS A 53 1.77 3.44 5.51
C LYS A 53 2.47 2.10 5.73
N CYS A 54 2.71 1.37 4.66
CA CYS A 54 3.35 0.06 4.71
C CYS A 54 4.77 0.20 5.28
N ILE A 55 5.01 -0.41 6.43
CA ILE A 55 6.32 -0.37 7.11
C ILE A 55 7.41 -0.98 6.23
N VAL A 56 7.09 -2.03 5.46
CA VAL A 56 8.06 -2.64 4.52
C VAL A 56 8.49 -1.63 3.46
N HIS A 57 7.56 -0.85 2.89
CA HIS A 57 7.90 0.22 1.95
C HIS A 57 8.67 1.35 2.64
N GLN A 58 8.31 1.72 3.86
CA GLN A 58 9.05 2.73 4.62
C GLN A 58 10.49 2.31 4.86
N VAL A 59 10.71 1.11 5.40
CA VAL A 59 12.06 0.60 5.67
C VAL A 59 12.85 0.48 4.36
N ARG A 60 12.29 -0.11 3.30
CA ARG A 60 12.98 -0.19 2.00
C ARG A 60 13.34 1.19 1.45
N ASN A 61 12.43 2.16 1.51
CA ASN A 61 12.69 3.52 1.03
C ASN A 61 13.75 4.23 1.87
N SER A 62 13.75 4.07 3.19
CA SER A 62 14.76 4.64 4.08
C SER A 62 16.13 4.00 3.86
N MET A 63 16.20 2.69 3.71
CA MET A 63 17.46 1.95 3.53
C MET A 63 18.08 2.16 2.15
N LYS A 64 17.33 2.64 1.15
CA LYS A 64 17.85 2.94 -0.20
C LYS A 64 19.01 3.93 -0.19
N TYR A 65 19.06 4.80 0.81
CA TYR A 65 20.06 5.86 0.94
C TYR A 65 21.19 5.52 1.92
N VAL A 66 21.21 4.29 2.44
CA VAL A 66 22.22 3.79 3.37
C VAL A 66 23.23 2.95 2.58
N ASP A 67 24.52 3.10 2.90
CA ASP A 67 25.58 2.27 2.33
C ASP A 67 25.33 0.79 2.63
N ASP A 68 25.57 -0.08 1.66
CA ASP A 68 25.27 -1.51 1.74
C ASP A 68 25.95 -2.20 2.94
N LYS A 69 27.14 -1.75 3.34
CA LYS A 69 27.84 -2.24 4.53
C LYS A 69 27.07 -1.96 5.82
N ASP A 70 26.57 -0.73 5.96
CA ASP A 70 25.81 -0.30 7.14
C ASP A 70 24.39 -0.87 7.12
N ALA A 71 23.79 -1.00 5.94
CA ALA A 71 22.51 -1.68 5.77
C ALA A 71 22.59 -3.15 6.20
N LYS A 72 23.57 -3.90 5.69
CA LYS A 72 23.79 -5.31 6.09
C LYS A 72 24.05 -5.44 7.58
N ARG A 73 24.81 -4.53 8.18
CA ARG A 73 25.02 -4.50 9.63
C ARG A 73 23.72 -4.32 10.41
N TRP A 74 22.81 -3.47 9.94
CA TRP A 74 21.48 -3.27 10.54
C TRP A 74 20.58 -4.51 10.45
N TRP A 75 20.61 -5.26 9.34
CA TRP A 75 19.75 -6.44 9.13
C TRP A 75 20.24 -7.72 9.82
N LEU A 76 21.50 -7.77 10.26
CA LEU A 76 22.15 -8.96 10.84
C LEU A 76 22.08 -9.00 12.39
N HIS A 77 21.40 -8.05 13.01
CA HIS A 77 21.06 -8.04 14.44
C HIS A 77 19.60 -8.45 14.64
#